data_AF-A0A921FM30-F1
#
_entry.id   AF-A0A921FM30-F1
#
_cell.length_a   1.000
_cell.length_b   1.000
_cell.length_c   1.000
_cell.angle_alpha   90.00
_cell.angle_beta   90.00
_cell.angle_gamma   90.00
#
_symmetry.space_group_name_H-M   'P 1'
#
loop_
_entity.id
_entity.type
_entity.pdbx_description
1 polymer ?
#
loop_
_entity_poly.entity_id
_entity_poly.type
_entity_poly.pdbx_seq_one_letter_code
_entity_poly.pdbx_strand_id
1 'polypeptide(L)'
;MVEKIDSKKTLDAYRAKLGEFRVVDVPTMQYLMVDGQGDPNSSSEYAQALEALYPVACKMKCMSKRQLRRDYAVPPLGGLW
;
A
#
# COMPACT_ATOMS: atom_id res chain seq x y z
N MET A 1 11.85 -6.46 21.28
CA MET A 1 10.85 -5.57 20.63
C MET A 1 10.50 -6.19 19.29
N VAL A 2 9.23 -6.24 18.89
CA VAL A 2 8.85 -6.74 17.56
C VAL A 2 9.29 -5.72 16.53
N GLU A 3 10.10 -6.15 15.56
CA GLU A 3 10.54 -5.31 14.47
C GLU A 3 9.34 -4.93 13.58
N LYS A 4 9.17 -3.64 13.33
CA LYS A 4 8.08 -3.13 12.51
C LYS A 4 8.47 -3.23 11.04
N ILE A 5 7.73 -4.03 10.29
CA ILE A 5 7.94 -4.21 8.86
C ILE A 5 7.49 -2.94 8.13
N ASP A 6 8.39 -2.32 7.37
CA ASP A 6 8.10 -1.14 6.55
C ASP A 6 8.54 -1.40 5.11
N SER A 7 7.56 -1.68 4.25
CA SER A 7 7.80 -1.97 2.83
C SER A 7 8.59 -0.88 2.12
N LYS A 8 8.47 0.39 2.54
CA LYS A 8 9.22 1.50 1.95
C LYS A 8 10.72 1.44 2.26
N LYS A 9 11.11 0.73 3.32
CA LYS A 9 12.51 0.54 3.73
C LYS A 9 13.08 -0.77 3.20
N THR A 10 12.26 -1.82 3.18
CA THR A 10 12.71 -3.18 2.86
C THR A 10 12.69 -3.49 1.37
N LEU A 11 11.79 -2.87 0.58
CA LEU A 11 11.69 -3.14 -0.85
C LEU A 11 12.31 -2.02 -1.67
N ASP A 12 13.18 -2.40 -2.59
CA ASP A 12 13.87 -1.50 -3.50
C ASP A 12 12.90 -0.76 -4.44
N ALA A 13 11.78 -1.41 -4.81
CA ALA A 13 10.72 -0.84 -5.65
C ALA A 13 10.09 0.46 -5.09
N TYR A 14 10.14 0.69 -3.78
CA TYR A 14 9.64 1.93 -3.16
C TYR A 14 10.71 3.02 -3.00
N ARG A 15 11.93 2.77 -3.46
CA ARG A 15 13.11 3.63 -3.25
C ARG A 15 13.65 4.16 -4.58
N ALA A 16 12.76 4.77 -5.37
CA ALA A 16 13.16 5.51 -6.55
C ALA A 16 14.03 6.71 -6.16
N LYS A 17 15.05 7.01 -6.96
CA LYS A 17 15.92 8.19 -6.77
C LYS A 17 15.60 9.22 -7.84
N LEU A 18 15.57 10.48 -7.44
CA LEU A 18 15.32 11.59 -8.36
C LEU A 18 16.44 11.66 -9.42
N GLY A 19 16.05 11.72 -10.69
CA GLY A 19 16.98 11.84 -11.81
C GLY A 19 17.65 10.53 -12.25
N GLU A 20 17.26 9.39 -11.68
CA GLU A 20 17.80 8.08 -12.03
C GLU A 20 16.70 7.18 -12.60
N PHE A 21 16.87 6.77 -13.86
CA PHE A 21 16.09 5.69 -14.46
C PHE A 21 16.80 4.37 -14.23
N ARG A 22 16.08 3.39 -13.68
CA ARG A 22 16.62 2.06 -13.42
C ARG A 22 15.54 1.00 -13.55
N VAL A 23 15.95 -0.21 -13.92
CA VAL A 23 15.08 -1.38 -13.89
C VAL A 23 14.98 -1.85 -12.43
N VAL A 24 13.78 -2.22 -12.01
CA VAL A 24 13.51 -2.74 -10.67
C VAL A 24 12.74 -4.04 -10.75
N ASP A 25 13.14 -5.01 -9.96
CA ASP A 25 12.39 -6.24 -9.78
C ASP A 25 11.34 -6.04 -8.67
N VAL A 26 10.08 -6.22 -9.03
CA VAL A 26 8.96 -6.13 -8.09
C VAL A 26 8.53 -7.55 -7.73
N PRO A 27 8.75 -8.01 -6.48
CA PRO A 27 8.35 -9.35 -6.09
C PRO A 27 6.82 -9.48 -6.05
N THR A 28 6.31 -10.71 -6.13
CA THR A 28 4.89 -10.99 -5.93
C THR A 28 4.45 -10.51 -4.54
N MET A 29 3.39 -9.70 -4.50
CA MET A 29 2.86 -9.08 -3.30
C MET A 29 1.36 -9.30 -3.18
N GLN A 30 0.87 -9.21 -1.95
CA GLN A 30 -0.55 -9.25 -1.65
C GLN A 30 -1.09 -7.83 -1.52
N TYR A 31 -2.19 -7.54 -2.21
CA TYR A 31 -2.80 -6.23 -2.24
C TYR A 31 -4.26 -6.29 -1.82
N LEU A 32 -4.72 -5.21 -1.21
CA LEU A 32 -6.14 -4.89 -1.13
C LEU A 32 -6.43 -3.93 -2.28
N MET A 33 -7.36 -4.29 -3.16
CA MET A 33 -7.63 -3.57 -4.40
C MET A 33 -9.14 -3.40 -4.60
N VAL A 34 -9.50 -2.31 -5.27
CA VAL A 34 -10.83 -2.05 -5.81
C VAL A 34 -10.60 -1.68 -7.26
N ASP A 35 -11.21 -2.41 -8.18
CA ASP A 35 -11.13 -2.11 -9.60
C ASP A 35 -11.95 -0.85 -9.91
N GLY A 36 -11.37 0.03 -10.73
CA GLY A 36 -11.93 1.31 -11.10
C GLY A 36 -11.84 1.56 -12.59
N GLN A 37 -12.43 2.67 -13.01
CA GLN A 37 -12.27 3.20 -14.36
C GLN A 37 -12.49 4.72 -14.34
N GLY A 38 -11.87 5.42 -15.28
CA GLY A 38 -12.07 6.85 -15.51
C GLY A 38 -10.96 7.69 -14.91
N ASP A 39 -11.18 9.01 -14.82
CA ASP A 39 -10.19 9.93 -14.25
C ASP A 39 -10.33 9.95 -12.71
N PRO A 40 -9.27 9.61 -11.94
CA PRO A 40 -9.28 9.69 -10.48
C PRO A 40 -9.60 11.09 -9.94
N ASN A 41 -9.34 12.14 -10.73
CA ASN A 41 -9.55 13.53 -10.32
C ASN A 41 -11.01 13.98 -10.44
N SER A 42 -11.84 13.26 -11.21
CA SER A 42 -13.24 13.64 -11.46
C SER A 42 -14.24 12.57 -11.03
N SER A 43 -13.80 11.33 -10.81
CA SER A 43 -14.68 10.21 -10.43
C SER A 43 -14.95 10.20 -8.92
N SER A 44 -16.23 10.15 -8.56
CA SER A 44 -16.63 9.95 -7.16
C SER A 44 -16.31 8.54 -6.66
N GLU A 45 -16.24 7.58 -7.59
CA GLU A 45 -15.93 6.19 -7.34
C GLU A 45 -14.52 6.02 -6.78
N TYR A 46 -13.54 6.80 -7.26
CA TYR A 46 -12.18 6.75 -6.73
C TYR A 46 -12.12 7.17 -5.27
N ALA A 47 -12.81 8.26 -4.91
CA ALA A 47 -12.87 8.73 -3.52
C ALA A 47 -13.55 7.68 -2.61
N GLN A 48 -14.66 7.10 -3.06
CA GLN A 48 -15.37 6.05 -2.32
C GLN A 48 -14.51 4.79 -2.16
N ALA A 49 -13.75 4.40 -3.19
CA ALA A 49 -12.83 3.28 -3.12
C ALA A 49 -11.75 3.52 -2.06
N LEU A 50 -11.17 4.72 -1.99
CA LEU A 50 -10.21 5.08 -0.93
C LEU A 50 -10.85 5.06 0.46
N GLU A 51 -12.06 5.60 0.59
CA GLU A 51 -12.82 5.59 1.85
C GLU A 51 -13.14 4.17 2.32
N ALA A 52 -13.28 3.19 1.42
CA ALA A 52 -13.43 1.79 1.78
C ALA A 52 -12.07 1.11 2.10
N LEU A 53 -11.03 1.37 1.31
CA LEU A 53 -9.72 0.71 1.41
C LEU A 53 -8.97 1.08 2.69
N TYR A 54 -8.90 2.38 3.04
CA TYR A 54 -8.08 2.84 4.17
C TYR A 54 -8.55 2.31 5.54
N PRO A 55 -9.85 2.33 5.89
CA PRO A 55 -10.33 1.76 7.15
C PRO A 55 -10.04 0.27 7.27
N VAL A 56 -10.20 -0.49 6.18
CA VAL A 56 -9.91 -1.93 6.15
C VAL A 56 -8.42 -2.19 6.37
N ALA A 57 -7.55 -1.49 5.65
CA ALA A 57 -6.10 -1.63 5.80
C ALA A 57 -5.61 -1.28 7.22
N CYS A 58 -6.12 -0.20 7.80
CA CYS A 58 -5.80 0.21 9.17
C CYS A 58 -6.29 -0.80 10.21
N LYS A 59 -7.52 -1.32 10.06
CA LYS A 59 -8.06 -2.33 10.96
C LYS A 59 -7.27 -3.63 10.87
N MET A 60 -6.91 -4.07 9.68
CA MET A 60 -6.11 -5.28 9.45
C MET A 60 -4.72 -5.16 10.09
N LYS A 61 -4.05 -4.00 9.96
CA LYS A 61 -2.80 -3.71 10.67
C LYS A 61 -2.95 -3.81 12.19
N CYS A 62 -3.98 -3.17 12.75
CA CYS A 62 -4.23 -3.21 14.19
C CYS A 62 -4.50 -4.63 14.69
N MET A 63 -5.26 -5.44 13.94
CA MET A 63 -5.50 -6.84 14.27
C MET A 63 -4.21 -7.67 14.18
N SER A 64 -3.41 -7.52 13.13
CA SER A 64 -2.12 -8.22 12.98
C SER A 64 -1.17 -7.93 14.14
N LYS A 65 -1.07 -6.66 14.55
CA LYS A 65 -0.24 -6.28 15.70
C LYS A 65 -0.72 -6.91 17.00
N ARG A 66 -2.03 -6.92 17.25
CA ARG A 66 -2.64 -7.42 18.50
C ARG A 66 -2.65 -8.95 18.59
N GLN A 67 -3.05 -9.63 17.52
CA GLN A 67 -3.32 -11.08 17.52
C GLN A 67 -2.10 -11.88 17.06
N LEU A 68 -1.40 -11.42 16.03
CA LEU A 68 -0.27 -12.16 15.43
C LEU A 68 1.09 -11.65 15.91
N ARG A 69 1.12 -10.59 16.73
CA ARG A 69 2.35 -9.89 17.14
C ARG A 69 3.23 -9.49 15.95
N ARG A 70 2.62 -9.19 14.81
CA ARG A 70 3.29 -8.73 13.58
C ARG A 70 2.90 -7.27 13.34
N ASP A 71 3.82 -6.35 13.60
CA ASP A 71 3.62 -4.91 13.35
C ASP A 71 4.14 -4.56 11.95
N TYR A 72 3.31 -3.91 11.14
CA TYR A 72 3.70 -3.44 9.82
C TYR A 72 3.16 -2.02 9.54
N ALA A 73 3.85 -1.27 8.69
CA ALA A 73 3.34 -0.02 8.14
C ALA A 73 2.41 -0.32 6.96
N VAL A 74 1.26 0.37 6.89
CA VAL A 74 0.40 0.31 5.70
C VAL A 74 1.20 0.88 4.53
N PRO A 75 1.43 0.12 3.44
CA PRO A 75 2.13 0.60 2.27
C PRO A 75 1.39 1.76 1.59
N PRO A 76 2.09 2.63 0.82
CA PRO A 76 1.43 3.67 0.04
C PRO A 76 0.53 3.06 -1.05
N LEU A 77 -0.46 3.83 -1.49
CA LEU A 77 -1.34 3.45 -2.58
C LEU A 77 -0.54 3.24 -3.87
N GLY A 78 -0.85 2.18 -4.62
CA GLY A 78 -0.16 1.82 -5.87
C GLY A 78 -0.45 2.76 -7.05
N GLY A 79 -1.39 3.69 -6.92
CA GLY A 79 -1.72 4.66 -7.98
C GLY A 79 -2.37 4.05 -9.23
N LEU A 80 -2.89 2.83 -9.12
CA LEU A 80 -3.61 2.15 -10.18
C LEU A 80 -5.10 2.41 -10.00
N TRP A 81 -5.74 3.00 -11.01
CA TRP A 81 -7.17 3.25 -11.09
C TRP A 81 -7.68 2.92 -12.49
#